data_AF-A0A1J7IZF0-F1
#
_entry.id   AF-A0A1J7IZF0-F1
#
_cell.length_a   1.000
_cell.length_b   1.000
_cell.length_c   1.000
_cell.angle_alpha   90.00
_cell.angle_beta   90.00
_cell.angle_gamma   90.00
#
_symmetry.space_group_name_H-M   'P 1'
#
loop_
_entity.id
_entity.type
_entity.pdbx_description
1 polymer ?
#
loop_
_entity_poly.entity_id
_entity_poly.type
_entity_poly.pdbx_seq_one_letter_code
_entity_poly.pdbx_strand_id
1 'polypeptide(L)'
;MVQRARSLHGKRKPFRAADLARLIYDDSLTPTDALKKWRGEDDESQEEENIEDEEDDTFFKKIKGDSGDDEEHEDRSIPRFDYEDLAAKWSQEDSIEALRSRFATANLLDENGDGGDDFEGVSGEDGEGGSDDEGDGAFQDLETGEQHGPEDPAKAIEEEREKNARRKEELKLRFEEEDREGFNNDKAVARREGDQEEFGEDQWYDQQKALIQKQLDINKSEFDNLDERQRAAVEGYKAGKYAKIIIDAVPAEFVTRFQPKMPLIIGGLSATEDRFGFVQVRLKRHRWHKKILKTNDPLIFSLGWRRFQTMPIYSTSDSRTRNRMLKYTPEHMHCFASFYGPLIAPNTGFACFQSFSSSNPGFRIAATGAVLSVEESTEIVKKLKLTGVPYKIFKNTAFIKDMFNTALEIAKFEGASIKTVSGIRGQIKRALSKPDGHFRATFEDKILLSDIVFLRAWYPIKPHRFYNPVTNLIGWQGMRLTGQIRRDEGIDTPLDKNSKYRKIERQTRHFNPLKVPRALAAKLPYKSQIVTTKPQKKSTYMQKRAVVVGGEERKARDLMQKLTTIRKDVAEKRRAKKEEKRGEYRKKVAELEERKQSREKRESKAYWQKEGKKRRPEDEAGGGRGGKRRK
;
A
#
# COMPACT_ATOMS: atom_id res chain seq x y z
N MET A 1 -6.35 64.07 32.89
CA MET A 1 -6.81 62.95 32.03
C MET A 1 -5.66 62.20 31.36
N VAL A 2 -4.67 62.88 30.78
CA VAL A 2 -3.49 62.26 30.11
C VAL A 2 -2.59 61.43 31.05
N GLN A 3 -2.41 61.86 32.32
CA GLN A 3 -1.65 61.09 33.32
C GLN A 3 -2.38 59.81 33.79
N ARG A 4 -3.71 59.81 33.85
CA ARG A 4 -4.52 58.62 34.16
C ARG A 4 -4.54 57.61 33.01
N ALA A 5 -4.51 58.09 31.76
CA ALA A 5 -4.34 57.23 30.58
C ALA A 5 -2.95 56.58 30.54
N ARG A 6 -1.88 57.32 30.93
CA ARG A 6 -0.53 56.76 31.09
C ARG A 6 -0.43 55.75 32.24
N SER A 7 -1.09 55.97 33.38
CA SER A 7 -1.08 55.01 34.50
C SER A 7 -1.87 53.72 34.20
N LEU A 8 -2.92 53.81 33.38
CA LEU A 8 -3.67 52.64 32.89
C LEU A 8 -2.94 51.86 31.79
N HIS A 9 -2.06 52.54 31.03
CA HIS A 9 -1.21 51.91 30.01
C HIS A 9 0.16 51.46 30.53
N GLY A 10 0.55 51.81 31.75
CA GLY A 10 1.88 51.54 32.31
C GLY A 10 2.09 50.16 32.91
N LYS A 11 1.03 49.43 33.27
CA LYS A 11 1.13 48.05 33.78
C LYS A 11 0.63 47.08 32.73
N ARG A 12 1.53 46.33 32.10
CA ARG A 12 1.18 45.22 31.20
C ARG A 12 0.36 44.20 32.00
N LYS A 13 -0.73 43.71 31.42
CA LYS A 13 -1.54 42.67 32.06
C LYS A 13 -0.82 41.33 31.90
N PRO A 14 -0.51 40.63 33.01
CA PRO A 14 0.15 39.33 32.92
C PRO A 14 -0.79 38.30 32.29
N PHE A 15 -0.22 37.25 31.68
CA PHE A 15 -0.94 36.09 31.14
C PHE A 15 -1.91 36.34 29.97
N ARG A 16 -1.67 37.35 29.12
CA ARG A 16 -2.51 37.58 27.94
C ARG A 16 -2.15 36.63 26.80
N ALA A 17 -3.14 35.90 26.27
CA ALA A 17 -2.94 34.95 25.17
C ALA A 17 -2.41 35.61 23.87
N ALA A 18 -2.89 36.81 23.54
CA ALA A 18 -2.44 37.55 22.37
C ALA A 18 -0.96 37.98 22.47
N ASP A 19 -0.49 38.30 23.68
CA ASP A 19 0.90 38.70 23.92
C ASP A 19 1.83 37.48 23.90
N LEU A 20 1.37 36.34 24.43
CA LEU A 20 2.07 35.05 24.31
C LEU A 20 2.29 34.66 22.85
N ALA A 21 1.24 34.73 22.03
CA ALA A 21 1.32 34.38 20.61
C ALA A 21 2.32 35.26 19.85
N ARG A 22 2.55 36.50 20.30
CA ARG A 22 3.57 37.39 19.72
C ARG A 22 4.98 37.04 20.20
N LEU A 23 5.15 36.78 21.50
CA LEU A 23 6.45 36.48 22.11
C LEU A 23 7.01 35.12 21.66
N ILE A 24 6.16 34.16 21.32
CA ILE A 24 6.58 32.83 20.83
C ILE A 24 7.36 32.89 19.51
N TYR A 25 7.04 33.84 18.63
CA TYR A 25 7.66 33.97 17.30
C TYR A 25 8.65 35.15 17.24
N ASP A 26 9.09 35.65 18.39
CA ASP A 26 10.09 36.72 18.47
C ASP A 26 11.49 36.12 18.63
N ASP A 27 12.20 35.96 17.51
CA ASP A 27 13.55 35.39 17.47
C ASP A 27 14.60 36.25 18.21
N SER A 28 14.23 37.44 18.69
CA SER A 28 15.12 38.30 19.49
C SER A 28 15.13 37.97 20.98
N LEU A 29 14.18 37.14 21.46
CA LEU A 29 14.03 36.75 22.86
C LEU A 29 14.31 35.27 23.03
N THR A 30 14.96 34.91 24.14
CA THR A 30 15.03 33.51 24.56
C THR A 30 13.65 33.05 25.06
N PRO A 31 13.32 31.75 25.01
CA PRO A 31 12.05 31.24 25.53
C PRO A 31 11.82 31.52 27.02
N THR A 32 12.90 31.56 27.83
CA THR A 32 12.86 31.87 29.26
C THR A 32 12.54 33.35 29.49
N ASP A 33 13.18 34.25 28.75
CA ASP A 33 12.89 35.70 28.82
C ASP A 33 11.50 36.03 28.29
N ALA A 34 11.06 35.36 27.23
CA ALA A 34 9.69 35.46 26.72
C ALA A 34 8.65 35.03 27.78
N LEU A 35 8.95 34.00 28.57
CA LEU A 35 8.08 33.52 29.64
C LEU A 35 8.02 34.48 30.83
N LYS A 36 9.17 35.01 31.28
CA LYS A 36 9.26 36.04 32.34
C LYS A 36 8.45 37.28 31.95
N LYS A 37 8.64 37.74 30.72
CA LYS A 37 7.93 38.89 30.14
C LYS A 37 6.42 38.67 29.99
N TRP A 38 6.00 37.42 29.76
CA TRP A 38 4.58 37.06 29.71
C TRP A 38 3.94 36.97 31.10
N ARG A 39 4.69 36.47 32.10
CA ARG A 39 4.29 36.44 33.51
C ARG A 39 4.24 37.83 34.15
N GLY A 40 4.91 38.80 33.55
CA GLY A 40 5.03 40.16 34.10
C GLY A 40 6.13 40.28 35.15
N GLU A 41 7.09 39.35 35.13
CA GLU A 41 8.29 39.31 35.97
C GLU A 41 9.47 40.01 35.26
N ASP A 42 9.20 41.13 34.59
CA ASP A 42 10.25 42.00 34.04
C ASP A 42 10.87 42.76 35.23
N ASP A 43 12.06 42.38 35.69
CA ASP A 43 12.86 43.17 36.65
C ASP A 43 13.29 44.49 35.96
N GLU A 44 12.51 45.57 36.10
CA GLU A 44 12.87 46.93 35.67
C GLU A 44 14.07 47.52 36.47
N SER A 45 14.86 46.70 37.16
CA SER A 45 15.91 47.11 38.11
C SER A 45 17.34 46.86 37.64
N GLN A 46 17.57 46.45 36.38
CA GLN A 46 18.92 46.22 35.82
C GLN A 46 19.27 47.06 34.57
N GLU A 47 18.50 48.10 34.23
CA GLU A 47 18.83 49.03 33.12
C GLU A 47 19.13 50.47 33.60
N GLU A 48 19.71 50.63 34.79
CA GLU A 48 20.45 51.86 35.16
C GLU A 48 21.88 51.49 35.60
N GLU A 49 22.69 50.93 34.70
CA GLU A 49 24.15 51.00 34.88
C GLU A 49 24.63 52.39 34.46
N ASN A 50 25.05 53.16 35.47
CA ASN A 50 25.76 54.43 35.39
C ASN A 50 26.78 54.46 34.24
N ILE A 51 26.53 55.31 33.25
CA ILE A 51 27.54 55.78 32.29
C ILE A 51 28.28 56.94 32.97
N GLU A 52 29.26 56.63 33.80
CA GLU A 52 30.35 57.54 34.24
C GLU A 52 31.25 56.73 35.19
N ASP A 53 32.26 56.04 34.65
CA ASP A 53 33.60 55.91 35.25
C ASP A 53 34.55 55.14 34.29
N GLU A 54 35.41 55.94 33.67
CA GLU A 54 36.80 55.77 33.20
C GLU A 54 37.35 54.43 32.63
N GLU A 55 37.94 54.63 31.45
CA GLU A 55 39.03 53.93 30.75
C GLU A 55 39.98 53.08 31.62
N ASP A 56 40.01 51.75 31.42
CA ASP A 56 41.21 51.00 30.99
C ASP A 56 40.98 49.46 30.92
N ASP A 57 41.44 48.89 29.81
CA ASP A 57 41.76 47.49 29.49
C ASP A 57 41.33 46.35 30.46
N THR A 58 40.21 45.69 30.18
CA THR A 58 40.02 44.24 30.47
C THR A 58 39.06 43.56 29.48
N PHE A 59 39.62 43.04 28.38
CA PHE A 59 38.96 42.36 27.25
C PHE A 59 38.29 40.99 27.56
N PHE A 60 38.02 40.63 28.82
CA PHE A 60 37.30 39.39 29.16
C PHE A 60 36.43 39.56 30.41
N LYS A 61 35.23 40.13 30.28
CA LYS A 61 34.14 39.88 31.22
C LYS A 61 33.39 38.61 30.77
N LYS A 62 33.70 37.49 31.43
CA LYS A 62 32.86 36.28 31.40
C LYS A 62 31.47 36.67 31.90
N ILE A 63 30.46 36.59 31.04
CA ILE A 63 29.05 36.68 31.43
C ILE A 63 28.83 35.65 32.54
N LYS A 64 28.65 36.12 33.78
CA LYS A 64 28.19 35.28 34.89
C LYS A 64 26.68 35.20 34.76
N GLY A 65 26.23 34.27 33.93
CA GLY A 65 24.82 34.03 33.65
C GLY A 65 24.64 32.78 32.78
N ASP A 66 25.50 31.79 32.98
CA ASP A 66 25.31 30.44 32.43
C ASP A 66 25.48 29.50 33.63
N SER A 67 24.50 29.53 34.52
CA SER A 67 24.20 28.38 35.36
C SER A 67 23.74 27.30 34.39
N GLY A 68 24.39 26.14 34.41
CA GLY A 68 24.06 25.00 33.53
C GLY A 68 22.62 24.45 33.65
N ASP A 69 21.74 25.14 34.37
CA ASP A 69 20.29 24.94 34.35
C ASP A 69 19.64 25.42 33.04
N ASP A 70 20.19 26.43 32.35
CA ASP A 70 19.58 26.96 31.11
C ASP A 70 19.71 25.98 29.92
N GLU A 71 20.82 25.23 29.82
CA GLU A 71 20.94 24.11 28.86
C GLU A 71 20.07 22.90 29.25
N GLU A 72 19.81 22.69 30.55
CA GLU A 72 18.97 21.58 31.03
C GLU A 72 17.46 21.83 30.80
N HIS A 73 17.03 23.09 30.73
CA HIS A 73 15.65 23.46 30.42
C HIS A 73 15.26 23.28 28.94
N GLU A 74 16.22 23.10 28.02
CA GLU A 74 15.94 22.82 26.60
C GLU A 74 15.56 21.36 26.33
N ASP A 75 15.88 20.42 27.23
CA ASP A 75 15.53 19.00 27.07
C ASP A 75 14.06 18.72 27.48
N ARG A 76 13.17 18.84 26.49
CA ARG A 76 11.71 18.69 26.62
C ARG A 76 11.20 17.28 26.92
N SER A 77 12.08 16.30 27.17
CA SER A 77 11.69 14.90 27.29
C SER A 77 11.24 14.50 28.70
N ILE A 78 11.65 15.22 29.75
CA ILE A 78 11.27 14.92 31.14
C ILE A 78 10.94 16.23 31.87
N PRO A 79 9.66 16.49 32.20
CA PRO A 79 9.33 17.62 33.07
C PRO A 79 9.90 17.35 34.48
N ARG A 80 10.83 18.20 34.92
CA ARG A 80 11.29 18.22 36.31
C ARG A 80 10.30 19.07 37.11
N PHE A 81 9.78 18.48 38.18
CA PHE A 81 8.86 19.13 39.10
C PHE A 81 9.52 19.26 40.46
N ASP A 82 9.34 20.40 41.11
CA ASP A 82 9.79 20.63 42.48
C ASP A 82 8.80 19.99 43.46
N TYR A 83 9.13 18.80 43.94
CA TYR A 83 8.24 17.99 44.78
C TYR A 83 7.97 18.62 46.15
N GLU A 84 8.90 19.40 46.69
CA GLU A 84 8.75 20.07 47.98
C GLU A 84 7.72 21.21 47.91
N ASP A 85 7.78 22.04 46.88
CA ASP A 85 6.82 23.13 46.65
C ASP A 85 5.44 22.62 46.28
N LEU A 86 5.37 21.53 45.50
CA LEU A 86 4.11 20.85 45.22
C LEU A 86 3.52 20.24 46.50
N ALA A 87 4.33 19.60 47.35
CA ALA A 87 3.85 19.06 48.62
C ALA A 87 3.35 20.17 49.56
N ALA A 88 4.00 21.33 49.59
CA ALA A 88 3.57 22.49 50.38
C ALA A 88 2.29 23.15 49.84
N LYS A 89 2.11 23.19 48.52
CA LYS A 89 0.88 23.73 47.89
C LYS A 89 -0.31 22.80 48.08
N TRP A 90 -0.10 21.50 47.92
CA TRP A 90 -1.15 20.48 48.02
C TRP A 90 -1.38 19.96 49.44
N SER A 91 -0.65 20.44 50.45
CA SER A 91 -0.97 20.20 51.86
C SER A 91 -2.00 21.18 52.42
N GLN A 92 -2.26 22.28 51.71
CA GLN A 92 -3.30 23.25 52.06
C GLN A 92 -4.68 22.73 51.65
N GLU A 93 -5.59 22.65 52.63
CA GLU A 93 -6.94 22.12 52.45
C GLU A 93 -7.75 22.95 51.44
N ASP A 94 -7.66 24.28 51.47
CA ASP A 94 -8.28 25.19 50.49
C ASP A 94 -7.87 24.90 49.04
N SER A 95 -6.61 24.53 48.81
CA SER A 95 -6.11 24.19 47.46
C SER A 95 -6.59 22.82 47.01
N ILE A 96 -6.75 21.88 47.95
CA ILE A 96 -7.33 20.57 47.69
C ILE A 96 -8.82 20.71 47.38
N GLU A 97 -9.56 21.55 48.11
CA GLU A 97 -10.98 21.84 47.85
C GLU A 97 -11.21 22.51 46.50
N ALA A 98 -10.37 23.49 46.14
CA ALA A 98 -10.40 24.09 44.81
C ALA A 98 -10.15 23.05 43.70
N LEU A 99 -9.30 22.05 43.95
CA LEU A 99 -9.07 20.95 43.02
C LEU A 99 -10.19 19.90 43.07
N ARG A 100 -10.87 19.74 44.21
CA ARG A 100 -12.02 18.85 44.38
C ARG A 100 -13.14 19.17 43.39
N SER A 101 -13.36 20.44 43.08
CA SER A 101 -14.30 20.91 42.05
C SER A 101 -14.07 20.33 40.64
N ARG A 102 -12.88 19.77 40.36
CA ARG A 102 -12.54 19.12 39.07
C ARG A 102 -12.76 17.61 39.09
N PHE A 103 -13.12 17.03 40.23
CA PHE A 103 -13.48 15.62 40.34
C PHE A 103 -15.00 15.48 40.40
N ALA A 104 -15.53 14.43 39.76
CA ALA A 104 -16.95 14.08 39.78
C ALA A 104 -17.52 13.73 41.18
N THR A 105 -16.68 13.78 42.23
CA THR A 105 -17.02 13.53 43.64
C THR A 105 -17.25 14.82 44.45
N ALA A 106 -17.12 16.00 43.85
CA ALA A 106 -17.54 17.26 44.46
C ALA A 106 -19.02 17.54 44.21
N ASN A 107 -19.70 18.17 45.17
CA ASN A 107 -21.08 18.63 45.02
C ASN A 107 -21.19 19.55 43.77
N LEU A 108 -21.79 19.04 42.69
CA LEU A 108 -21.94 19.78 41.42
C LEU A 108 -23.02 20.88 41.47
N LEU A 109 -23.74 21.01 42.59
CA LEU A 109 -24.89 21.91 42.73
C LEU A 109 -24.60 23.23 43.46
N ASP A 110 -23.41 23.42 44.02
CA ASP A 110 -23.10 24.58 44.87
C ASP A 110 -22.01 25.46 44.27
N GLU A 111 -22.40 26.37 43.38
CA GLU A 111 -21.52 27.41 42.82
C GLU A 111 -21.50 28.71 43.64
N ASN A 112 -22.14 28.76 44.82
CA ASN A 112 -22.05 29.91 45.73
C ASN A 112 -21.89 29.43 47.18
N GLY A 113 -20.67 29.56 47.70
CA GLY A 113 -20.33 29.13 49.05
C GLY A 113 -21.11 29.84 50.14
N ASP A 114 -21.87 29.07 50.91
CA ASP A 114 -21.97 29.11 52.38
C ASP A 114 -22.87 27.95 52.85
N GLY A 115 -22.33 27.01 53.64
CA GLY A 115 -23.16 25.95 54.22
C GLY A 115 -22.43 24.69 54.68
N GLY A 116 -21.91 24.74 55.91
CA GLY A 116 -21.85 23.65 56.89
C GLY A 116 -21.51 22.23 56.44
N ASP A 117 -20.36 21.74 56.92
CA ASP A 117 -20.04 20.33 57.10
C ASP A 117 -21.19 19.55 57.75
N ASP A 118 -21.73 18.57 57.02
CA ASP A 118 -22.23 17.30 57.56
C ASP A 118 -22.49 16.34 56.39
N PHE A 119 -21.43 15.70 55.91
CA PHE A 119 -21.53 14.54 55.02
C PHE A 119 -20.80 13.36 55.65
N GLU A 120 -21.50 12.62 56.52
CA GLU A 120 -21.07 11.29 56.94
C GLU A 120 -21.10 10.34 55.74
N GLY A 121 -19.95 9.73 55.48
CA GLY A 121 -19.72 8.86 54.34
C GLY A 121 -20.65 7.64 54.32
N VAL A 122 -21.33 7.46 53.19
CA VAL A 122 -21.88 6.15 52.82
C VAL A 122 -20.78 5.37 52.11
N SER A 123 -20.05 4.62 52.92
CA SER A 123 -19.33 3.42 52.48
C SER A 123 -20.31 2.47 51.81
N GLY A 124 -19.92 1.95 50.64
CA GLY A 124 -20.75 1.04 49.86
C GLY A 124 -21.13 -0.23 50.62
N GLU A 125 -22.39 -0.62 50.48
CA GLU A 125 -22.79 -2.00 50.57
C GLU A 125 -23.99 -2.22 49.64
N ASP A 126 -23.83 -3.18 48.72
CA ASP A 126 -24.83 -3.65 47.79
C ASP A 126 -26.05 -4.22 48.53
N GLY A 127 -27.26 -3.88 48.08
CA GLY A 127 -28.49 -4.42 48.66
C GLY A 127 -29.69 -4.29 47.74
N GLU A 128 -29.93 -5.31 46.92
CA GLU A 128 -31.22 -5.56 46.26
C GLU A 128 -32.40 -5.46 47.23
N GLY A 129 -33.51 -4.86 46.80
CA GLY A 129 -34.77 -4.91 47.54
C GLY A 129 -35.85 -4.01 46.95
N GLY A 130 -36.45 -4.43 45.84
CA GLY A 130 -37.70 -3.82 45.36
C GLY A 130 -38.86 -4.14 46.30
N SER A 131 -39.64 -3.12 46.66
CA SER A 131 -41.06 -3.24 46.98
C SER A 131 -41.73 -1.89 46.75
N ASP A 132 -42.62 -1.85 45.76
CA ASP A 132 -43.74 -0.92 45.73
C ASP A 132 -44.54 -1.07 47.03
N ASP A 133 -44.95 0.04 47.63
CA ASP A 133 -46.12 0.10 48.50
C ASP A 133 -46.75 1.50 48.38
N GLU A 134 -47.65 1.63 47.41
CA GLU A 134 -48.69 2.66 47.36
C GLU A 134 -49.63 2.46 48.56
N GLY A 135 -49.80 3.47 49.41
CA GLY A 135 -50.55 3.31 50.65
C GLY A 135 -50.91 4.61 51.38
N ASP A 136 -51.39 5.60 50.66
CA ASP A 136 -52.05 6.80 51.18
C ASP A 136 -53.46 6.47 51.70
N GLY A 137 -53.54 6.18 53.01
CA GLY A 137 -54.80 5.94 53.71
C GLY A 137 -54.85 6.64 55.07
N ALA A 138 -55.41 7.84 55.11
CA ALA A 138 -55.79 8.51 56.35
C ALA A 138 -56.86 7.69 57.09
N PHE A 139 -56.53 7.18 58.27
CA PHE A 139 -57.45 6.40 59.11
C PHE A 139 -58.15 7.32 60.11
N GLN A 140 -59.48 7.41 60.03
CA GLN A 140 -60.34 8.17 60.94
C GLN A 140 -60.98 7.19 61.94
N ASP A 141 -60.57 7.27 63.20
CA ASP A 141 -61.19 6.51 64.30
C ASP A 141 -62.52 7.17 64.70
N LEU A 142 -63.59 6.37 64.84
CA LEU A 142 -64.99 6.83 64.89
C LEU A 142 -65.62 6.65 66.28
N GLU A 143 -64.84 6.74 67.36
CA GLU A 143 -65.38 6.71 68.72
C GLU A 143 -64.73 7.70 69.72
N THR A 144 -63.67 8.40 69.33
CA THR A 144 -63.08 9.52 70.10
C THR A 144 -62.61 10.59 69.14
N GLY A 145 -63.40 11.65 68.97
CA GLY A 145 -63.16 12.74 68.00
C GLY A 145 -61.99 13.65 68.31
N GLU A 146 -60.78 13.11 68.49
CA GLU A 146 -59.53 13.85 68.63
C GLU A 146 -58.62 13.57 67.43
N GLN A 147 -58.33 14.60 66.63
CA GLN A 147 -57.25 14.59 65.64
C GLN A 147 -55.94 14.98 66.35
N HIS A 148 -55.03 14.02 66.53
CA HIS A 148 -53.61 14.33 66.75
C HIS A 148 -52.90 14.36 65.40
N GLY A 149 -52.95 15.51 64.72
CA GLY A 149 -52.04 15.84 63.64
C GLY A 149 -50.95 16.77 64.18
N PRO A 150 -49.66 16.58 63.82
CA PRO A 150 -48.67 17.61 64.03
C PRO A 150 -49.07 18.86 63.24
N GLU A 151 -48.99 20.03 63.87
CA GLU A 151 -49.13 21.32 63.20
C GLU A 151 -48.04 21.44 62.09
N ASP A 152 -48.50 21.70 60.86
CA ASP A 152 -47.75 21.97 59.62
C ASP A 152 -46.87 20.86 58.99
N PRO A 153 -47.46 19.86 58.30
CA PRO A 153 -46.74 18.93 57.42
C PRO A 153 -46.33 19.51 56.05
N ALA A 154 -46.81 20.70 55.67
CA ALA A 154 -46.58 21.24 54.34
C ALA A 154 -45.11 21.69 54.11
N LYS A 155 -44.47 22.30 55.11
CA LYS A 155 -43.09 22.82 54.99
C LYS A 155 -42.02 21.73 55.11
N ALA A 156 -42.21 20.74 55.99
CA ALA A 156 -41.27 19.64 56.13
C ALA A 156 -41.27 18.69 54.92
N ILE A 157 -42.43 18.46 54.29
CA ILE A 157 -42.54 17.63 53.07
C ILE A 157 -42.03 18.38 51.84
N GLU A 158 -42.23 19.71 51.76
CA GLU A 158 -41.63 20.54 50.69
C GLU A 158 -40.11 20.58 50.77
N GLU A 159 -39.54 20.81 51.97
CA GLU A 159 -38.08 20.81 52.15
C GLU A 159 -37.46 19.43 51.90
N GLU A 160 -38.14 18.33 52.24
CA GLU A 160 -37.67 16.98 51.94
C GLU A 160 -37.79 16.63 50.44
N ARG A 161 -38.85 17.09 49.76
CA ARG A 161 -38.99 16.97 48.29
C ARG A 161 -37.93 17.78 47.55
N GLU A 162 -37.59 18.97 48.01
CA GLU A 162 -36.52 19.79 47.43
C GLU A 162 -35.14 19.13 47.62
N LYS A 163 -34.85 18.58 48.80
CA LYS A 163 -33.61 17.81 49.06
C LYS A 163 -33.52 16.55 48.20
N ASN A 164 -34.63 15.82 48.03
CA ASN A 164 -34.68 14.64 47.17
C ASN A 164 -34.59 14.99 45.67
N ALA A 165 -35.16 16.12 45.24
CA ALA A 165 -35.02 16.63 43.89
C ALA A 165 -33.57 17.04 43.58
N ARG A 166 -32.92 17.78 44.48
CA ARG A 166 -31.49 18.14 44.38
C ARG A 166 -30.58 16.92 44.33
N ARG A 167 -30.79 15.92 45.20
CA ARG A 167 -30.05 14.65 45.16
C ARG A 167 -30.25 13.90 43.84
N LYS A 168 -31.47 13.89 43.30
CA LYS A 168 -31.77 13.24 42.01
C LYS A 168 -31.14 13.98 40.83
N GLU A 169 -31.08 15.30 40.87
CA GLU A 169 -30.38 16.12 39.87
C GLU A 169 -28.86 15.97 39.96
N GLU A 170 -28.30 15.90 41.17
CA GLU A 170 -26.88 15.65 41.40
C GLU A 170 -26.46 14.25 40.94
N LEU A 171 -27.25 13.22 41.28
CA LEU A 171 -27.05 11.85 40.79
C LEU A 171 -27.12 11.79 39.27
N LYS A 172 -28.03 12.56 38.65
CA LYS A 172 -28.13 12.65 37.19
C LYS A 172 -26.91 13.34 36.58
N LEU A 173 -26.41 14.43 37.17
CA LEU A 173 -25.21 15.13 36.71
C LEU A 173 -23.95 14.26 36.86
N ARG A 174 -23.83 13.56 38.00
CA ARG A 174 -22.73 12.63 38.26
C ARG A 174 -22.74 11.47 37.27
N PHE A 175 -23.91 10.92 36.97
CA PHE A 175 -24.06 9.87 35.95
C PHE A 175 -23.79 10.40 34.53
N GLU A 176 -24.16 11.65 34.24
CA GLU A 176 -23.84 12.32 32.97
C GLU A 176 -22.34 12.59 32.79
N GLU A 177 -21.59 12.77 33.89
CA GLU A 177 -20.14 13.02 33.89
C GLU A 177 -19.30 11.73 33.96
N GLU A 178 -19.70 10.74 34.77
CA GLU A 178 -19.07 9.41 34.85
C GLU A 178 -19.20 8.64 33.52
N ASP A 179 -20.30 8.84 32.78
CA ASP A 179 -20.55 8.19 31.49
C ASP A 179 -20.78 9.21 30.36
N ARG A 180 -19.90 10.22 30.26
CA ARG A 180 -19.99 11.33 29.28
C ARG A 180 -20.11 10.89 27.82
N GLU A 181 -19.55 9.73 27.49
CA GLU A 181 -19.59 9.10 26.15
C GLU A 181 -20.12 7.66 26.16
N GLY A 182 -20.47 7.11 27.32
CA GLY A 182 -20.83 5.70 27.41
C GLY A 182 -22.31 5.41 27.17
N PHE A 183 -22.61 4.12 27.17
CA PHE A 183 -23.83 3.55 26.63
C PHE A 183 -25.04 3.74 27.55
N ASN A 184 -24.85 4.09 28.82
CA ASN A 184 -25.93 4.14 29.80
C ASN A 184 -26.47 5.55 30.05
N ASN A 185 -25.82 6.59 29.53
CA ASN A 185 -26.22 7.99 29.73
C ASN A 185 -27.31 8.39 28.71
N ASP A 186 -28.56 8.61 29.16
CA ASP A 186 -29.71 8.95 28.31
C ASP A 186 -29.48 10.16 27.37
N LYS A 187 -28.62 11.12 27.73
CA LYS A 187 -28.26 12.24 26.83
C LYS A 187 -27.16 11.87 25.83
N ALA A 188 -26.24 10.99 26.19
CA ALA A 188 -25.26 10.44 25.25
C ALA A 188 -25.93 9.46 24.28
N VAL A 189 -26.87 8.65 24.77
CA VAL A 189 -27.79 7.83 24.00
C VAL A 189 -28.69 8.70 23.13
N ALA A 190 -29.31 9.78 23.61
CA ALA A 190 -30.08 10.68 22.73
C ALA A 190 -29.21 11.38 21.66
N ARG A 191 -27.92 11.67 21.93
CA ARG A 191 -26.96 12.14 20.91
C ARG A 191 -26.47 11.04 19.97
N ARG A 192 -26.59 9.77 20.35
CA ARG A 192 -26.09 8.59 19.62
C ARG A 192 -27.19 7.81 18.89
N GLU A 193 -28.38 7.64 19.46
CA GLU A 193 -29.61 7.09 18.88
C GLU A 193 -30.32 8.08 17.96
N GLY A 194 -30.09 9.39 18.12
CA GLY A 194 -30.30 10.34 17.03
C GLY A 194 -29.42 10.08 15.79
N ASP A 195 -28.48 9.14 15.88
CA ASP A 195 -27.40 8.90 14.91
C ASP A 195 -27.08 7.40 14.66
N GLN A 196 -27.89 6.44 15.16
CA GLN A 196 -27.62 4.99 15.06
C GLN A 196 -28.87 4.10 14.84
N GLU A 197 -29.92 4.56 14.16
CA GLU A 197 -30.83 3.62 13.48
C GLU A 197 -30.19 3.18 12.15
N GLU A 198 -29.78 1.91 12.02
CA GLU A 198 -29.28 1.24 10.80
C GLU A 198 -29.22 2.13 9.54
N PHE A 199 -28.20 2.99 9.46
CA PHE A 199 -28.10 4.00 8.41
C PHE A 199 -27.96 3.29 7.05
N GLY A 200 -28.97 3.45 6.17
CA GLY A 200 -28.81 3.12 4.76
C GLY A 200 -27.63 3.89 4.16
N GLU A 201 -26.99 3.37 3.11
CA GLU A 201 -25.74 3.93 2.53
C GLU A 201 -25.80 5.46 2.27
N ASP A 202 -26.99 6.00 1.99
CA ASP A 202 -27.24 7.43 1.77
C ASP A 202 -27.04 8.28 3.04
N GLN A 203 -27.42 7.76 4.21
CA GLN A 203 -27.32 8.52 5.45
C GLN A 203 -25.87 8.51 6.01
N TRP A 204 -25.09 7.44 5.80
CA TRP A 204 -23.67 7.41 6.17
C TRP A 204 -22.84 8.43 5.38
N TYR A 205 -23.15 8.60 4.08
CA TYR A 205 -22.53 9.63 3.24
C TYR A 205 -22.82 11.03 3.78
N ASP A 206 -24.07 11.28 4.17
CA ASP A 206 -24.50 12.57 4.73
C ASP A 206 -23.87 12.84 6.11
N GLN A 207 -23.72 11.82 6.96
CA GLN A 207 -22.97 11.92 8.23
C GLN A 207 -21.50 12.31 7.98
N GLN A 208 -20.79 11.63 7.06
CA GLN A 208 -19.39 11.97 6.76
C GLN A 208 -19.26 13.40 6.22
N LYS A 209 -20.21 13.84 5.39
CA LYS A 209 -20.27 15.20 4.88
C LYS A 209 -20.54 16.21 6.00
N ALA A 210 -21.44 15.89 6.94
CA ALA A 210 -21.74 16.72 8.10
C ALA A 210 -20.53 16.85 9.03
N LEU A 211 -19.77 15.78 9.24
CA LEU A 211 -18.53 15.82 10.02
C LEU A 211 -17.46 16.71 9.36
N ILE A 212 -17.27 16.58 8.03
CA ILE A 212 -16.34 17.45 7.29
C ILE A 212 -16.80 18.91 7.37
N GLN A 213 -18.10 19.17 7.20
CA GLN A 213 -18.66 20.51 7.28
C GLN A 213 -18.49 21.09 8.69
N LYS A 214 -18.76 20.31 9.73
CA LYS A 214 -18.55 20.70 11.13
C LYS A 214 -17.10 21.09 11.39
N GLN A 215 -16.13 20.32 10.86
CA GLN A 215 -14.72 20.69 10.97
C GLN A 215 -14.39 22.00 10.24
N LEU A 216 -14.96 22.21 9.04
CA LEU A 216 -14.77 23.46 8.29
C LEU A 216 -15.37 24.67 9.02
N ASP A 217 -16.54 24.49 9.64
CA ASP A 217 -17.22 25.52 10.41
C ASP A 217 -16.44 25.86 11.69
N ILE A 218 -15.92 24.85 12.39
CA ILE A 218 -15.02 25.02 13.54
C ILE A 218 -13.76 25.80 13.13
N ASN A 219 -13.09 25.39 12.05
CA ASN A 219 -11.90 26.09 11.57
C ASN A 219 -12.22 27.57 11.28
N LYS A 220 -13.37 27.84 10.66
CA LYS A 220 -13.80 29.21 10.36
C LYS A 220 -14.08 30.01 11.64
N SER A 221 -14.79 29.45 12.62
CA SER A 221 -15.09 30.16 13.87
C SER A 221 -13.82 30.46 14.67
N GLU A 222 -12.87 29.52 14.72
CA GLU A 222 -11.59 29.72 15.41
C GLU A 222 -10.75 30.81 14.73
N PHE A 223 -10.67 30.82 13.39
CA PHE A 223 -9.93 31.86 12.68
C PHE A 223 -10.61 33.24 12.74
N ASP A 224 -11.94 33.31 12.80
CA ASP A 224 -12.67 34.57 12.93
C ASP A 224 -12.39 35.28 14.28
N ASN A 225 -12.07 34.53 15.33
CA ASN A 225 -11.67 35.05 16.64
C ASN A 225 -10.27 35.69 16.66
N LEU A 226 -9.39 35.36 15.71
CA LEU A 226 -8.03 35.89 15.63
C LEU A 226 -7.98 37.25 14.90
N ASP A 227 -7.03 38.11 15.30
CA ASP A 227 -6.75 39.37 14.61
C ASP A 227 -6.21 39.14 13.19
N GLU A 228 -6.35 40.10 12.28
CA GLU A 228 -6.02 39.95 10.85
C GLU A 228 -4.54 39.60 10.62
N ARG A 229 -3.62 40.15 11.44
CA ARG A 229 -2.19 39.83 11.39
C ARG A 229 -1.90 38.40 11.81
N GLN A 230 -2.56 37.93 12.88
CA GLN A 230 -2.41 36.57 13.39
C GLN A 230 -3.06 35.56 12.44
N ARG A 231 -4.22 35.91 11.88
CA ARG A 231 -4.92 35.11 10.87
C ARG A 231 -4.06 34.91 9.62
N ALA A 232 -3.42 35.97 9.12
CA ALA A 232 -2.51 35.87 7.98
C ALA A 232 -1.27 35.00 8.27
N ALA A 233 -0.75 34.99 9.50
CA ALA A 233 0.39 34.17 9.87
C ALA A 233 0.04 32.68 10.02
N VAL A 234 -1.15 32.36 10.54
CA VAL A 234 -1.58 30.98 10.82
C VAL A 234 -2.28 30.33 9.63
N GLU A 235 -3.34 30.95 9.10
CA GLU A 235 -4.12 30.43 7.96
C GLU A 235 -3.42 30.71 6.63
N GLY A 236 -2.64 31.80 6.56
CA GLY A 236 -2.14 32.34 5.31
C GLY A 236 -3.19 33.20 4.58
N TYR A 237 -3.01 33.35 3.27
CA TYR A 237 -3.92 34.12 2.43
C TYR A 237 -5.02 33.24 1.83
N LYS A 238 -6.27 33.49 2.21
CA LYS A 238 -7.45 32.75 1.75
C LYS A 238 -7.71 32.91 0.25
N ALA A 239 -8.31 31.89 -0.36
CA ALA A 239 -8.73 31.91 -1.75
C ALA A 239 -9.75 33.04 -2.05
N GLY A 240 -9.68 33.59 -3.27
CA GLY A 240 -10.59 34.64 -3.76
C GLY A 240 -10.15 36.07 -3.48
N LYS A 241 -9.07 36.28 -2.73
CA LYS A 241 -8.46 37.61 -2.52
C LYS A 241 -7.53 37.98 -3.67
N TYR A 242 -7.56 39.24 -4.09
CA TYR A 242 -6.58 39.78 -5.04
C TYR A 242 -5.25 40.03 -4.31
N ALA A 243 -4.17 39.47 -4.84
CA ALA A 243 -2.84 39.54 -4.22
C ALA A 243 -1.79 40.04 -5.22
N LYS A 244 -0.80 40.79 -4.70
CA LYS A 244 0.40 41.17 -5.44
C LYS A 244 1.55 40.29 -4.95
N ILE A 245 2.10 39.49 -5.85
CA ILE A 245 3.24 38.61 -5.54
C ILE A 245 4.49 39.21 -6.19
N ILE A 246 5.55 39.37 -5.39
CA ILE A 246 6.86 39.81 -5.85
C ILE A 246 7.75 38.57 -5.82
N ILE A 247 8.33 38.22 -6.97
CA ILE A 247 9.22 37.07 -7.11
C ILE A 247 10.59 37.62 -7.49
N ASP A 248 11.57 37.32 -6.65
CA ASP A 248 12.96 37.70 -6.89
C ASP A 248 13.66 36.67 -7.79
N ALA A 249 14.72 37.12 -8.47
CA ALA A 249 15.57 36.29 -9.33
C ALA A 249 14.85 35.58 -10.51
N VAL A 250 13.89 36.25 -11.14
CA VAL A 250 13.25 35.76 -12.37
C VAL A 250 14.20 35.90 -13.57
N PRO A 251 14.37 34.86 -14.42
CA PRO A 251 15.23 34.94 -15.60
C PRO A 251 14.83 36.07 -16.57
N ALA A 252 15.79 36.84 -17.06
CA ALA A 252 15.54 37.96 -17.96
C ALA A 252 14.92 37.51 -19.30
N GLU A 253 15.21 36.28 -19.74
CA GLU A 253 14.61 35.70 -20.95
C GLU A 253 13.09 35.57 -20.82
N PHE A 254 12.57 35.34 -19.61
CA PHE A 254 11.13 35.27 -19.38
C PHE A 254 10.46 36.61 -19.62
N VAL A 255 11.05 37.70 -19.10
CA VAL A 255 10.51 39.07 -19.26
C VAL A 255 10.55 39.48 -20.73
N THR A 256 11.66 39.21 -21.43
CA THR A 256 11.82 39.58 -22.84
C THR A 256 10.91 38.79 -23.79
N ARG A 257 10.64 37.51 -23.50
CA ARG A 257 9.81 36.63 -24.34
C ARG A 257 8.36 36.52 -23.86
N PHE A 258 7.96 37.33 -22.88
CA PHE A 258 6.63 37.27 -22.30
C PHE A 258 5.55 37.56 -23.36
N GLN A 259 4.57 36.66 -23.47
CA GLN A 259 3.44 36.81 -24.38
C GLN A 259 2.13 36.76 -23.58
N PRO A 260 1.27 37.79 -23.65
CA PRO A 260 0.03 37.84 -22.87
C PRO A 260 -1.01 36.80 -23.30
N LYS A 261 -0.83 36.18 -24.48
CA LYS A 261 -1.69 35.09 -24.98
C LYS A 261 -1.51 33.77 -24.21
N MET A 262 -0.35 33.57 -23.58
CA MET A 262 -0.08 32.37 -22.80
C MET A 262 -0.31 32.67 -21.32
N PRO A 263 -1.25 31.98 -20.64
CA PRO A 263 -1.54 32.27 -19.25
C PRO A 263 -0.37 31.87 -18.35
N LEU A 264 -0.14 32.66 -17.30
CA LEU A 264 0.75 32.31 -16.20
C LEU A 264 -0.06 31.63 -15.10
N ILE A 265 0.40 30.45 -14.71
CA ILE A 265 -0.20 29.67 -13.62
C ILE A 265 0.86 29.54 -12.54
N ILE A 266 0.52 29.94 -11.32
CA ILE A 266 1.36 29.82 -10.14
C ILE A 266 0.71 28.76 -9.24
N GLY A 267 1.50 27.78 -8.80
CA GLY A 267 1.06 26.73 -7.90
C GLY A 267 1.99 26.64 -6.70
N GLY A 268 1.42 26.51 -5.50
CA GLY A 268 2.18 26.23 -4.28
C GLY A 268 2.70 24.80 -4.30
N LEU A 269 3.98 24.63 -4.02
CA LEU A 269 4.62 23.32 -3.89
C LEU A 269 4.58 22.87 -2.44
N SER A 270 4.27 21.60 -2.20
CA SER A 270 4.42 21.03 -0.85
C SER A 270 5.89 20.73 -0.53
N ALA A 271 6.24 20.62 0.75
CA ALA A 271 7.59 20.22 1.18
C ALA A 271 8.03 18.85 0.60
N THR A 272 7.08 17.98 0.25
CA THR A 272 7.38 16.71 -0.42
C THR A 272 7.70 16.91 -1.90
N GLU A 273 7.01 17.82 -2.58
CA GLU A 273 7.19 18.11 -4.02
C GLU A 273 8.50 18.78 -4.38
N ASP A 274 9.17 19.37 -3.39
CA ASP A 274 10.49 19.96 -3.58
C ASP A 274 11.61 18.93 -3.62
N ARG A 275 11.43 17.79 -2.94
CA ARG A 275 12.43 16.71 -2.89
C ARG A 275 12.47 15.90 -4.19
N PHE A 276 13.65 15.37 -4.50
CA PHE A 276 13.88 14.50 -5.65
C PHE A 276 14.13 13.05 -5.22
N GLY A 277 13.69 12.10 -6.05
CA GLY A 277 13.94 10.69 -5.85
C GLY A 277 13.47 9.85 -7.04
N PHE A 278 13.37 8.53 -6.85
CA PHE A 278 12.74 7.67 -7.84
C PHE A 278 11.25 7.54 -7.55
N VAL A 279 10.45 7.89 -8.55
CA VAL A 279 9.00 7.73 -8.48
C VAL A 279 8.63 6.45 -9.19
N GLN A 280 7.97 5.53 -8.48
CA GLN A 280 7.36 4.36 -9.09
C GLN A 280 5.93 4.71 -9.49
N VAL A 281 5.64 4.58 -10.77
CA VAL A 281 4.33 4.90 -11.35
C VAL A 281 3.72 3.70 -12.04
N ARG A 282 2.39 3.65 -12.07
CA ARG A 282 1.62 2.73 -12.91
C ARG A 282 1.27 3.44 -14.20
N LEU A 283 1.92 3.04 -15.30
CA LEU A 283 1.80 3.68 -16.61
C LEU A 283 1.15 2.74 -17.62
N LYS A 284 0.30 3.29 -18.49
CA LYS A 284 -0.26 2.60 -19.66
C LYS A 284 -0.13 3.48 -20.88
N ARG A 285 0.28 2.88 -22.01
CA ARG A 285 0.25 3.56 -23.31
C ARG A 285 -1.18 3.98 -23.63
N HIS A 286 -1.34 5.23 -24.09
CA HIS A 286 -2.64 5.72 -24.48
C HIS A 286 -3.21 4.92 -25.67
N ARG A 287 -4.52 4.62 -25.65
CA ARG A 287 -5.18 3.76 -26.65
C ARG A 287 -4.96 4.25 -28.08
N TRP A 288 -5.03 5.57 -28.28
CA TRP A 288 -4.91 6.22 -29.59
C TRP A 288 -3.47 6.55 -30.01
N HIS A 289 -2.47 6.32 -29.15
CA HIS A 289 -1.09 6.62 -29.51
C HIS A 289 -0.46 5.49 -30.32
N LYS A 290 -0.12 5.71 -31.59
CA LYS A 290 0.27 4.65 -32.54
C LYS A 290 1.51 3.82 -32.13
N LYS A 291 2.52 4.44 -31.49
CA LYS A 291 3.82 3.79 -31.20
C LYS A 291 3.86 3.24 -29.78
N ILE A 292 4.58 2.14 -29.57
CA ILE A 292 4.92 1.66 -28.22
C ILE A 292 6.10 2.45 -27.65
N LEU A 293 6.11 2.61 -26.33
CA LEU A 293 7.18 3.32 -25.64
C LEU A 293 8.30 2.36 -25.28
N LYS A 294 9.54 2.80 -25.48
CA LYS A 294 10.76 2.02 -25.22
C LYS A 294 11.39 2.48 -23.91
N THR A 295 12.02 1.56 -23.18
CA THR A 295 12.78 1.92 -21.97
C THR A 295 14.02 2.74 -22.30
N ASN A 296 14.37 3.66 -21.38
CA ASN A 296 15.44 4.64 -21.54
C ASN A 296 15.27 5.58 -22.74
N ASP A 297 14.10 5.63 -23.38
CA ASP A 297 13.77 6.74 -24.28
C ASP A 297 13.21 7.90 -23.46
N PRO A 298 13.53 9.16 -23.80
CA PRO A 298 13.05 10.30 -23.04
C PRO A 298 11.54 10.47 -23.22
N LEU A 299 10.87 10.76 -22.11
CA LEU A 299 9.43 10.99 -22.05
C LEU A 299 9.16 12.20 -21.19
N ILE A 300 8.26 13.06 -21.65
CA ILE A 300 7.86 14.27 -20.94
C ILE A 300 6.68 13.92 -20.04
N PHE A 301 6.86 14.06 -18.73
CA PHE A 301 5.83 13.88 -17.72
C PHE A 301 5.21 15.24 -17.40
N SER A 302 3.87 15.26 -17.38
CA SER A 302 3.08 16.33 -16.76
C SER A 302 2.51 15.74 -15.48
N LEU A 303 3.18 16.02 -14.37
CA LEU A 303 2.89 15.43 -13.06
C LEU A 303 2.88 16.57 -12.03
N GLY A 304 1.72 16.78 -11.39
CA GLY A 304 1.46 18.00 -10.61
C GLY A 304 1.58 19.26 -11.47
N TRP A 305 2.21 20.30 -10.93
CA TRP A 305 2.52 21.55 -11.64
C TRP A 305 3.70 21.44 -12.61
N ARG A 306 4.55 20.43 -12.41
CA ARG A 306 5.83 20.32 -13.12
C ARG A 306 5.64 19.55 -14.43
N ARG A 307 6.19 20.14 -15.50
CA ARG A 307 6.40 19.46 -16.78
C ARG A 307 7.88 19.24 -16.94
N PHE A 308 8.31 18.00 -17.07
CA PHE A 308 9.73 17.67 -17.16
C PHE A 308 9.94 16.42 -18.02
N GLN A 309 11.08 16.37 -18.68
CA GLN A 309 11.54 15.23 -19.45
C GLN A 309 12.46 14.37 -18.58
N THR A 310 12.19 13.06 -18.56
CA THR A 310 13.00 12.05 -17.87
C THR A 310 13.07 10.77 -18.69
N MET A 311 13.90 9.81 -18.28
CA MET A 311 14.07 8.51 -18.94
C MET A 311 13.50 7.38 -18.07
N PRO A 312 12.23 6.97 -18.28
CA PRO A 312 11.63 5.91 -17.50
C PRO A 312 12.15 4.52 -17.86
N ILE A 313 12.29 3.69 -16.83
CA ILE A 313 12.45 2.23 -16.98
C ILE A 313 11.11 1.56 -16.70
N TYR A 314 10.58 0.89 -17.72
CA TYR A 314 9.39 0.07 -17.61
C TYR A 314 9.72 -1.28 -16.97
N SER A 315 8.88 -1.71 -16.05
CA SER A 315 8.98 -3.00 -15.37
C SER A 315 7.61 -3.64 -15.20
N THR A 316 7.59 -4.96 -14.99
CA THR A 316 6.41 -5.73 -14.62
C THR A 316 6.72 -6.57 -13.41
N SER A 317 5.72 -6.76 -12.56
CA SER A 317 5.86 -7.72 -11.47
C SER A 317 5.74 -9.15 -12.00
N ASP A 318 6.80 -9.96 -11.87
CA ASP A 318 6.81 -11.38 -12.25
C ASP A 318 6.13 -12.18 -11.12
N SER A 319 4.81 -12.39 -11.24
CA SER A 319 3.98 -13.06 -10.22
C SER A 319 4.16 -12.50 -8.79
N ARG A 320 4.26 -11.17 -8.64
CA ARG A 320 4.46 -10.48 -7.34
C ARG A 320 5.77 -10.78 -6.61
N THR A 321 6.74 -11.43 -7.27
CA THR A 321 8.03 -11.77 -6.63
C THR A 321 9.15 -10.76 -6.88
N ARG A 322 9.16 -10.12 -8.05
CA ARG A 322 10.25 -9.24 -8.47
C ARG A 322 9.80 -8.26 -9.56
N ASN A 323 10.42 -7.09 -9.60
CA ASN A 323 10.20 -6.10 -10.66
C ASN A 323 11.15 -6.37 -11.83
N ARG A 324 10.64 -7.08 -12.84
CA ARG A 324 11.39 -7.41 -14.06
C ARG A 324 11.31 -6.27 -15.06
N MET A 325 12.46 -5.75 -15.50
CA MET A 325 12.57 -4.77 -16.57
C MET A 325 11.96 -5.29 -17.88
N LEU A 326 11.14 -4.44 -18.52
CA LEU A 326 10.64 -4.60 -19.87
C LEU A 326 11.48 -3.76 -20.85
N LYS A 327 11.51 -4.18 -22.12
CA LYS A 327 12.15 -3.36 -23.18
C LYS A 327 11.19 -2.30 -23.75
N TYR A 328 9.90 -2.63 -23.74
CA TYR A 328 8.83 -1.77 -24.23
C TYR A 328 7.63 -1.85 -23.28
N THR A 329 6.79 -0.83 -23.28
CA THR A 329 5.47 -0.90 -22.66
C THR A 329 4.62 -1.95 -23.37
N PRO A 330 3.88 -2.81 -22.64
CA PRO A 330 2.84 -3.64 -23.24
C PRO A 330 1.80 -2.79 -23.98
N GLU A 331 1.19 -3.33 -25.03
CA GLU A 331 0.30 -2.54 -25.88
C GLU A 331 -0.99 -2.10 -25.19
N HIS A 332 -1.61 -2.96 -24.39
CA HIS A 332 -2.93 -2.74 -23.79
C HIS A 332 -2.98 -2.96 -22.27
N MET A 333 -1.83 -3.15 -21.63
CA MET A 333 -1.72 -3.47 -20.20
C MET A 333 -1.01 -2.33 -19.45
N HIS A 334 -1.33 -2.16 -18.17
CA HIS A 334 -0.55 -1.29 -17.29
C HIS A 334 0.78 -1.98 -16.94
N CYS A 335 1.87 -1.22 -16.98
CA CYS A 335 3.17 -1.63 -16.47
C CYS A 335 3.62 -0.65 -15.38
N PHE A 336 4.60 -1.06 -14.58
CA PHE A 336 5.28 -0.12 -13.73
C PHE A 336 6.31 0.66 -14.54
N ALA A 337 6.53 1.90 -14.18
CA ALA A 337 7.63 2.72 -14.65
C ALA A 337 8.32 3.31 -13.44
N SER A 338 9.65 3.34 -13.47
CA SER A 338 10.46 4.02 -12.48
C SER A 338 11.32 5.06 -13.19
N PHE A 339 11.29 6.29 -12.71
CA PHE A 339 12.08 7.39 -13.25
C PHE A 339 12.56 8.29 -12.12
N TYR A 340 13.59 9.08 -12.39
CA TYR A 340 14.09 10.07 -11.44
C TYR A 340 13.38 11.41 -11.66
N GLY A 341 12.86 12.00 -10.59
CA GLY A 341 12.10 13.25 -10.66
C GLY A 341 11.63 13.75 -9.28
N PRO A 342 10.84 14.83 -9.26
CA PRO A 342 10.25 15.37 -8.04
C PRO A 342 9.27 14.37 -7.42
N LEU A 343 9.29 14.26 -6.09
CA LEU A 343 8.44 13.34 -5.34
C LEU A 343 7.04 13.90 -5.20
N ILE A 344 6.03 13.15 -5.62
CA ILE A 344 4.63 13.60 -5.59
C ILE A 344 3.81 12.59 -4.80
N ALA A 345 2.76 13.07 -4.14
CA ALA A 345 1.89 12.24 -3.33
C ALA A 345 1.37 11.04 -4.16
N PRO A 346 1.36 9.82 -3.58
CA PRO A 346 0.81 8.64 -4.23
C PRO A 346 -0.64 8.85 -4.70
N ASN A 347 -1.07 8.05 -5.68
CA ASN A 347 -2.38 8.12 -6.31
C ASN A 347 -2.67 9.41 -7.12
N THR A 348 -1.67 10.26 -7.33
CA THR A 348 -1.78 11.42 -8.22
C THR A 348 -1.73 10.97 -9.69
N GLY A 349 -2.72 11.41 -10.49
CA GLY A 349 -2.78 11.14 -11.93
C GLY A 349 -1.78 11.96 -12.74
N PHE A 350 -1.30 11.41 -13.86
CA PHE A 350 -0.41 12.13 -14.78
C PHE A 350 -0.61 11.74 -16.24
N ALA A 351 -0.12 12.62 -17.12
CA ALA A 351 -0.06 12.41 -18.55
C ALA A 351 1.38 12.50 -19.05
N CYS A 352 1.68 11.71 -20.09
CA CYS A 352 2.99 11.68 -20.71
C CYS A 352 2.93 12.02 -22.19
N PHE A 353 3.96 12.70 -22.67
CA PHE A 353 4.12 13.15 -24.05
C PHE A 353 5.50 12.76 -24.58
N GLN A 354 5.59 12.45 -25.87
CA GLN A 354 6.90 12.26 -26.53
C GLN A 354 7.49 13.57 -27.03
N SER A 355 6.67 14.45 -27.59
CA SER A 355 7.08 15.73 -28.16
C SER A 355 5.90 16.71 -28.11
N PHE A 356 6.22 18.00 -27.90
CA PHE A 356 5.25 19.09 -27.95
C PHE A 356 5.12 19.72 -29.34
N SER A 357 5.83 19.22 -30.35
CA SER A 357 5.78 19.78 -31.69
C SER A 357 4.36 19.80 -32.27
N SER A 358 3.97 20.93 -32.86
CA SER A 358 2.71 21.09 -33.61
C SER A 358 2.73 20.34 -34.94
N SER A 359 3.90 20.01 -35.47
CA SER A 359 4.06 19.29 -36.75
C SER A 359 3.75 17.80 -36.68
N ASN A 360 3.42 17.26 -35.50
CA ASN A 360 3.10 15.84 -35.34
C ASN A 360 1.69 15.54 -35.87
N PRO A 361 1.54 14.71 -36.93
CA PRO A 361 0.23 14.40 -37.50
C PRO A 361 -0.60 13.43 -36.65
N GLY A 362 -0.02 12.83 -35.60
CA GLY A 362 -0.66 11.84 -34.75
C GLY A 362 -1.07 12.35 -33.37
N PHE A 363 -1.77 11.50 -32.62
CA PHE A 363 -2.16 11.79 -31.24
C PHE A 363 -0.93 11.98 -30.33
N ARG A 364 -0.83 13.17 -29.70
CA ARG A 364 0.36 13.64 -28.97
C ARG A 364 0.55 13.01 -27.59
N ILE A 365 -0.53 12.76 -26.86
CA ILE A 365 -0.47 12.10 -25.55
C ILE A 365 -0.07 10.64 -25.78
N ALA A 366 1.05 10.25 -25.18
CA ALA A 366 1.66 8.96 -25.41
C ALA A 366 1.26 7.92 -24.36
N ALA A 367 1.16 8.33 -23.10
CA ALA A 367 0.77 7.47 -22.00
C ALA A 367 0.04 8.25 -20.91
N THR A 368 -0.70 7.52 -20.09
CA THR A 368 -1.37 8.02 -18.89
C THR A 368 -1.09 7.07 -17.74
N GLY A 369 -1.21 7.56 -16.51
CA GLY A 369 -0.94 6.75 -15.34
C GLY A 369 -1.25 7.45 -14.02
N ALA A 370 -0.92 6.77 -12.94
CA ALA A 370 -0.98 7.30 -11.58
C ALA A 370 0.29 6.92 -10.81
N VAL A 371 0.71 7.78 -9.88
CA VAL A 371 1.83 7.52 -8.98
C VAL A 371 1.47 6.39 -8.02
N LEU A 372 2.38 5.44 -7.82
CA LEU A 372 2.19 4.31 -6.90
C LEU A 372 2.93 4.54 -5.58
N SER A 373 4.22 4.81 -5.66
CA SER A 373 5.09 5.03 -4.50
C SER A 373 6.28 5.90 -4.86
N VAL A 374 6.92 6.44 -3.83
CA VAL A 374 8.10 7.31 -3.92
C VAL A 374 9.21 6.69 -3.06
N GLU A 375 10.38 6.46 -3.66
CA GLU A 375 11.52 5.81 -3.00
C GLU A 375 12.84 6.42 -3.49
N GLU A 376 13.90 6.36 -2.69
CA GLU A 376 15.24 6.83 -3.12
C GLU A 376 16.00 5.76 -3.93
N SER A 377 15.63 4.48 -3.79
CA SER A 377 16.25 3.38 -4.51
C SER A 377 15.19 2.39 -4.98
N THR A 378 15.28 1.94 -6.24
CA THR A 378 14.33 0.97 -6.79
C THR A 378 15.05 -0.30 -7.21
N GLU A 379 14.57 -1.45 -6.74
CA GLU A 379 15.08 -2.76 -7.13
C GLU A 379 14.44 -3.23 -8.43
N ILE A 380 15.09 -2.93 -9.57
CA ILE A 380 14.66 -3.41 -10.89
C ILE A 380 15.67 -4.44 -11.38
N VAL A 381 15.19 -5.60 -11.83
CA VAL A 381 16.05 -6.66 -12.35
C VAL A 381 15.79 -6.94 -13.82
N LYS A 382 16.85 -7.18 -14.58
CA LYS A 382 16.78 -7.69 -15.95
C LYS A 382 17.21 -9.14 -15.99
N LYS A 383 16.45 -9.93 -16.72
CA LYS A 383 16.77 -11.33 -16.96
C LYS A 383 17.99 -11.43 -17.87
N LEU A 384 19.05 -12.07 -17.38
CA LEU A 384 20.22 -12.46 -18.15
C LEU A 384 20.19 -13.98 -18.32
N LYS A 385 20.43 -14.48 -19.53
CA LYS A 385 20.60 -15.91 -19.79
C LYS A 385 22.04 -16.15 -20.16
N LEU A 386 22.75 -16.95 -19.37
CA LEU A 386 24.04 -17.50 -19.77
C LEU A 386 23.74 -18.77 -20.56
N THR A 387 24.25 -18.88 -21.78
CA THR A 387 23.99 -20.01 -22.69
C THR A 387 25.24 -20.82 -22.88
N GLY A 388 25.12 -22.14 -22.89
CA GLY A 388 26.20 -23.07 -23.21
C GLY A 388 25.70 -24.24 -24.05
N VAL A 389 26.64 -25.00 -24.60
CA VAL A 389 26.36 -26.12 -25.50
C VAL A 389 26.97 -27.39 -24.91
N PRO A 390 26.27 -28.54 -24.92
CA PRO A 390 26.84 -29.80 -24.49
C PRO A 390 27.86 -30.30 -25.51
N TYR A 391 29.05 -30.71 -25.05
CA TYR A 391 30.07 -31.30 -25.94
C TYR A 391 30.19 -32.82 -25.75
N LYS A 392 29.95 -33.34 -24.55
CA LYS A 392 29.97 -34.78 -24.26
C LYS A 392 28.84 -35.15 -23.32
N ILE A 393 28.06 -36.15 -23.70
CA ILE A 393 26.81 -36.53 -23.03
C ILE A 393 26.86 -38.00 -22.62
N PHE A 394 26.51 -38.27 -21.38
CA PHE A 394 26.33 -39.62 -20.84
C PHE A 394 24.83 -39.91 -20.67
N LYS A 395 24.43 -40.67 -19.65
CA LYS A 395 23.01 -40.92 -19.39
C LYS A 395 22.34 -39.67 -18.82
N ASN A 396 22.72 -39.29 -17.59
CA ASN A 396 22.16 -38.12 -16.91
C ASN A 396 23.22 -37.02 -16.67
N THR A 397 24.48 -37.28 -17.00
CA THR A 397 25.55 -36.29 -16.89
C THR A 397 25.94 -35.78 -18.26
N ALA A 398 26.28 -34.50 -18.34
CA ALA A 398 26.86 -33.91 -19.53
C ALA A 398 27.96 -32.92 -19.15
N PHE A 399 28.94 -32.78 -20.05
CA PHE A 399 29.91 -31.72 -19.98
C PHE A 399 29.51 -30.60 -20.95
N ILE A 400 29.49 -29.37 -20.44
CA ILE A 400 28.99 -28.19 -21.14
C ILE A 400 30.16 -27.24 -21.39
N LYS A 401 30.15 -26.61 -22.56
CA LYS A 401 31.12 -25.61 -23.00
C LYS A 401 30.45 -24.28 -23.34
N ASP A 402 31.27 -23.25 -23.52
CA ASP A 402 30.90 -21.92 -24.03
C ASP A 402 29.86 -21.17 -23.19
N MET A 403 29.71 -21.53 -21.90
CA MET A 403 28.86 -20.79 -20.93
C MET A 403 29.67 -19.87 -20.02
N PHE A 404 30.87 -20.31 -19.65
CA PHE A 404 31.82 -19.62 -18.80
C PHE A 404 33.19 -19.68 -19.45
N ASN A 405 34.07 -18.76 -19.09
CA ASN A 405 35.44 -18.70 -19.61
C ASN A 405 36.43 -19.33 -18.64
N THR A 406 36.21 -19.20 -17.33
CA THR A 406 37.18 -19.60 -16.29
C THR A 406 36.56 -20.54 -15.25
N ALA A 407 37.36 -21.45 -14.68
CA ALA A 407 36.95 -22.32 -13.57
C ALA A 407 36.47 -21.55 -12.32
N LEU A 408 36.99 -20.35 -12.06
CA LEU A 408 36.56 -19.48 -10.97
C LEU A 408 35.11 -19.00 -11.13
N GLU A 409 34.69 -18.69 -12.36
CA GLU A 409 33.30 -18.33 -12.65
C GLU A 409 32.39 -19.53 -12.37
N ILE A 410 32.81 -20.72 -12.79
CA ILE A 410 32.06 -21.95 -12.55
C ILE A 410 31.93 -22.24 -11.05
N ALA A 411 32.99 -22.06 -10.26
CA ALA A 411 32.97 -22.25 -8.82
C ALA A 411 31.93 -21.32 -8.14
N LYS A 412 31.80 -20.06 -8.62
CA LYS A 412 30.77 -19.13 -8.16
C LYS A 412 29.34 -19.60 -8.49
N PHE A 413 29.16 -20.31 -9.59
CA PHE A 413 27.87 -20.85 -10.04
C PHE A 413 27.73 -22.36 -9.76
N GLU A 414 28.56 -22.93 -8.90
CA GLU A 414 28.46 -24.33 -8.50
C GLU A 414 27.15 -24.56 -7.74
N GLY A 415 26.46 -25.65 -8.06
CA GLY A 415 25.13 -25.93 -7.51
C GLY A 415 23.99 -25.15 -8.16
N ALA A 416 24.24 -24.22 -9.09
CA ALA A 416 23.20 -23.45 -9.74
C ALA A 416 22.27 -24.33 -10.59
N SER A 417 20.99 -23.96 -10.63
CA SER A 417 19.99 -24.62 -11.47
C SER A 417 20.08 -24.16 -12.92
N ILE A 418 20.14 -25.14 -13.83
CA ILE A 418 20.20 -24.93 -15.28
C ILE A 418 19.05 -25.66 -15.96
N LYS A 419 18.70 -25.24 -17.18
CA LYS A 419 17.63 -25.84 -17.96
C LYS A 419 18.00 -25.89 -19.44
N THR A 420 17.62 -26.95 -20.14
CA THR A 420 17.72 -26.99 -21.60
C THR A 420 16.54 -26.31 -22.27
N VAL A 421 16.68 -25.93 -23.53
CA VAL A 421 15.54 -25.45 -24.36
C VAL A 421 14.43 -26.51 -24.45
N SER A 422 14.80 -27.79 -24.44
CA SER A 422 13.87 -28.94 -24.41
C SER A 422 13.12 -29.11 -23.09
N GLY A 423 13.48 -28.38 -22.04
CA GLY A 423 12.74 -28.34 -20.78
C GLY A 423 13.32 -29.20 -19.65
N ILE A 424 14.40 -29.93 -19.90
CA ILE A 424 15.05 -30.82 -18.93
C ILE A 424 15.78 -29.96 -17.89
N ARG A 425 15.50 -30.19 -16.59
CA ARG A 425 16.18 -29.49 -15.50
C ARG A 425 17.52 -30.15 -15.20
N GLY A 426 18.47 -29.35 -14.74
CA GLY A 426 19.76 -29.84 -14.30
C GLY A 426 20.43 -28.92 -13.28
N GLN A 427 21.60 -29.35 -12.83
CA GLN A 427 22.41 -28.65 -11.85
C GLN A 427 23.89 -28.66 -12.28
N ILE A 428 24.56 -27.52 -12.11
CA ILE A 428 26.02 -27.41 -12.24
C ILE A 428 26.65 -28.15 -11.06
N LYS A 429 27.54 -29.11 -11.33
CA LYS A 429 28.17 -29.92 -10.29
C LYS A 429 29.58 -29.51 -9.96
N ARG A 430 30.46 -29.36 -10.95
CA ARG A 430 31.87 -28.99 -10.71
C ARG A 430 32.52 -28.49 -11.99
N ALA A 431 33.45 -27.56 -11.86
CA ALA A 431 34.36 -27.18 -12.95
C ALA A 431 35.21 -28.38 -13.42
N LEU A 432 35.51 -28.42 -14.70
CA LEU A 432 36.50 -29.34 -15.26
C LEU A 432 37.89 -28.69 -15.16
N SER A 433 38.92 -29.50 -14.91
CA SER A 433 40.30 -29.00 -14.81
C SER A 433 40.88 -28.63 -16.18
N LYS A 434 40.55 -29.40 -17.22
CA LYS A 434 40.89 -29.13 -18.62
C LYS A 434 39.75 -29.62 -19.51
N PRO A 435 39.32 -28.86 -20.52
CA PRO A 435 39.63 -27.46 -20.83
C PRO A 435 38.96 -26.45 -19.87
N ASP A 436 39.52 -25.24 -19.78
CA ASP A 436 39.01 -24.18 -18.89
C ASP A 436 37.61 -23.68 -19.35
N GLY A 437 36.83 -23.16 -18.43
CA GLY A 437 35.45 -22.71 -18.68
C GLY A 437 34.43 -23.85 -18.93
N HIS A 438 34.86 -25.11 -18.93
CA HIS A 438 33.98 -26.27 -19.07
C HIS A 438 33.58 -26.82 -17.71
N PHE A 439 32.37 -27.38 -17.62
CA PHE A 439 31.88 -27.91 -16.36
C PHE A 439 31.04 -29.17 -16.55
N ARG A 440 30.96 -29.96 -15.47
CA ARG A 440 30.07 -31.11 -15.37
C ARG A 440 28.72 -30.67 -14.83
N ALA A 441 27.67 -31.06 -15.52
CA ALA A 441 26.29 -30.93 -15.06
C ALA A 441 25.58 -32.28 -15.02
N THR A 442 24.60 -32.36 -14.11
CA THR A 442 23.65 -33.48 -14.02
C THR A 442 22.27 -32.99 -14.41
N PHE A 443 21.54 -33.78 -15.20
CA PHE A 443 20.20 -33.52 -15.72
C PHE A 443 19.23 -34.63 -15.32
N GLU A 444 17.93 -34.33 -15.36
CA GLU A 444 16.87 -35.31 -15.09
C GLU A 444 16.86 -36.47 -16.10
N ASP A 445 17.06 -36.14 -17.38
CA ASP A 445 17.10 -37.10 -18.49
C ASP A 445 18.25 -36.76 -19.46
N LYS A 446 18.52 -37.68 -20.38
CA LYS A 446 19.56 -37.55 -21.39
C LYS A 446 19.25 -36.43 -22.37
N ILE A 447 20.07 -35.39 -22.33
CA ILE A 447 20.02 -34.27 -23.27
C ILE A 447 20.58 -34.68 -24.65
N LEU A 448 20.32 -33.86 -25.68
CA LEU A 448 20.85 -34.05 -27.03
C LEU A 448 22.03 -33.10 -27.31
N LEU A 449 22.91 -33.47 -28.25
CA LEU A 449 24.02 -32.60 -28.69
C LEU A 449 23.53 -31.28 -29.33
N SER A 450 22.31 -31.29 -29.88
CA SER A 450 21.66 -30.12 -30.47
C SER A 450 21.00 -29.19 -29.44
N ASP A 451 20.93 -29.59 -28.16
CA ASP A 451 20.29 -28.77 -27.13
C ASP A 451 21.18 -27.59 -26.74
N ILE A 452 20.55 -26.46 -26.44
CA ILE A 452 21.19 -25.32 -25.79
C ILE A 452 20.83 -25.37 -24.30
N VAL A 453 21.84 -25.35 -23.45
CA VAL A 453 21.69 -25.26 -22.00
C VAL A 453 21.74 -23.78 -21.61
N PHE A 454 20.85 -23.34 -20.74
CA PHE A 454 20.93 -21.98 -20.21
C PHE A 454 20.72 -21.91 -18.70
N LEU A 455 21.44 -20.98 -18.09
CA LEU A 455 21.25 -20.55 -16.71
C LEU A 455 20.45 -19.24 -16.72
N ARG A 456 19.38 -19.17 -15.92
CA ARG A 456 18.58 -17.94 -15.78
C ARG A 456 19.09 -17.15 -14.58
N ALA A 457 19.78 -16.04 -14.85
CA ALA A 457 20.24 -15.08 -13.86
C ALA A 457 19.39 -13.79 -13.90
N TRP A 458 19.47 -13.02 -12.82
CA TRP A 458 18.82 -11.73 -12.68
C TRP A 458 19.87 -10.70 -12.33
N TYR A 459 20.00 -9.68 -13.17
CA TYR A 459 20.97 -8.62 -13.01
C TYR A 459 20.23 -7.35 -12.58
N PRO A 460 20.59 -6.73 -11.44
CA PRO A 460 19.97 -5.48 -10.99
C PRO A 460 20.37 -4.33 -11.94
N ILE A 461 19.40 -3.47 -12.26
CA ILE A 461 19.58 -2.31 -13.13
C ILE A 461 19.14 -1.07 -12.39
N LYS A 462 20.00 -0.07 -12.40
CA LYS A 462 19.73 1.26 -11.83
C LYS A 462 19.15 2.17 -12.93
N PRO A 463 18.04 2.88 -12.68
CA PRO A 463 17.58 3.93 -13.58
C PRO A 463 18.55 5.10 -13.65
N HIS A 464 18.53 5.81 -14.79
CA HIS A 464 19.35 7.00 -14.98
C HIS A 464 18.77 8.19 -14.20
N ARG A 465 19.62 8.95 -13.52
CA ARG A 465 19.28 10.20 -12.84
C ARG A 465 19.26 11.36 -13.85
N PHE A 466 18.27 11.37 -14.74
CA PHE A 466 18.07 12.43 -15.73
C PHE A 466 16.76 13.16 -15.46
N TYR A 467 16.85 14.48 -15.34
CA TYR A 467 15.71 15.38 -15.14
C TYR A 467 15.97 16.65 -15.94
N ASN A 468 15.01 17.01 -16.79
CA ASN A 468 15.08 18.23 -17.60
C ASN A 468 13.72 18.96 -17.54
N PRO A 469 13.60 20.08 -16.82
CA PRO A 469 12.35 20.81 -16.73
C PRO A 469 11.98 21.46 -18.07
N VAL A 470 10.69 21.44 -18.41
CA VAL A 470 10.17 22.06 -19.63
C VAL A 470 9.91 23.54 -19.36
N THR A 471 10.91 24.38 -19.60
CA THR A 471 10.83 25.84 -19.51
C THR A 471 10.26 26.46 -20.79
N ASN A 472 9.02 26.11 -21.16
CA ASN A 472 8.42 26.50 -22.45
C ASN A 472 8.35 28.02 -22.70
N LEU A 473 8.24 28.83 -21.63
CA LEU A 473 8.15 30.30 -21.70
C LEU A 473 9.52 30.97 -21.95
N ILE A 474 10.61 30.28 -21.60
CA ILE A 474 11.98 30.77 -21.77
C ILE A 474 12.59 30.15 -23.03
N GLY A 475 12.38 28.85 -23.24
CA GLY A 475 13.07 28.01 -24.21
C GLY A 475 13.71 26.82 -23.50
N TRP A 476 13.60 25.64 -24.09
CA TRP A 476 14.18 24.41 -23.54
C TRP A 476 14.65 23.49 -24.66
N GLN A 477 15.71 22.74 -24.42
CA GLN A 477 16.21 21.74 -25.36
C GLN A 477 15.80 20.35 -24.88
N GLY A 478 14.96 19.68 -25.68
CA GLY A 478 14.54 18.32 -25.40
C GLY A 478 15.53 17.28 -25.91
N MET A 479 15.75 16.22 -25.12
CA MET A 479 16.43 15.01 -25.58
C MET A 479 15.60 14.35 -26.70
N ARG A 480 16.25 13.99 -27.80
CA ARG A 480 15.63 13.32 -28.96
C ARG A 480 15.39 11.84 -28.68
N LEU A 481 14.42 11.24 -29.37
CA LEU A 481 14.15 9.79 -29.27
C LEU A 481 15.25 8.98 -29.97
N THR A 482 15.52 7.74 -29.52
CA THR A 482 16.53 6.87 -30.14
C THR A 482 16.34 6.73 -31.66
N GLY A 483 15.09 6.62 -32.12
CA GLY A 483 14.79 6.49 -33.55
C GLY A 483 15.04 7.75 -34.37
N GLN A 484 14.95 8.94 -33.75
CA GLN A 484 15.28 10.21 -34.41
C GLN A 484 16.80 10.36 -34.53
N ILE A 485 17.52 10.11 -33.43
CA ILE A 485 19.00 10.15 -33.40
C ILE A 485 19.58 9.26 -34.50
N ARG A 486 19.11 8.00 -34.58
CA ARG A 486 19.54 7.06 -35.63
C ARG A 486 19.27 7.53 -37.05
N ARG A 487 18.13 8.19 -37.28
CA ARG A 487 17.77 8.71 -38.61
C ARG A 487 18.68 9.88 -38.99
N ASP A 488 18.93 10.78 -38.05
CA ASP A 488 19.74 11.99 -38.28
C ASP A 488 21.23 11.62 -38.47
N GLU A 489 21.72 10.60 -37.77
CA GLU A 489 23.10 10.10 -37.87
C GLU A 489 23.30 9.01 -38.93
N GLY A 490 22.24 8.55 -39.60
CA GLY A 490 22.31 7.48 -40.60
C GLY A 490 22.69 6.09 -40.05
N ILE A 491 22.40 5.81 -38.77
CA ILE A 491 22.73 4.54 -38.11
C ILE A 491 21.55 3.57 -38.19
N ASP A 492 21.79 2.39 -38.75
CA ASP A 492 20.78 1.33 -38.84
C ASP A 492 20.35 0.77 -37.48
N THR A 493 19.11 0.27 -37.43
CA THR A 493 18.63 -0.40 -36.22
C THR A 493 19.31 -1.76 -36.05
N PRO A 494 19.92 -2.06 -34.88
CA PRO A 494 20.63 -3.32 -34.67
C PRO A 494 19.65 -4.50 -34.65
N LEU A 495 19.83 -5.43 -35.58
CA LEU A 495 19.01 -6.62 -35.73
C LEU A 495 19.91 -7.86 -35.84
N ASP A 496 19.95 -8.64 -34.76
CA ASP A 496 20.67 -9.91 -34.77
C ASP A 496 19.92 -10.97 -35.60
N LYS A 497 20.62 -11.55 -36.59
CA LYS A 497 20.10 -12.56 -37.52
C LYS A 497 19.61 -13.83 -36.80
N ASN A 498 20.21 -14.17 -35.66
CA ASN A 498 19.84 -15.35 -34.87
C ASN A 498 18.60 -15.11 -33.99
N SER A 499 18.32 -13.85 -33.66
CA SER A 499 17.15 -13.44 -32.87
C SER A 499 15.86 -13.33 -33.71
N LYS A 500 15.97 -13.26 -35.04
CA LYS A 500 14.82 -13.18 -35.95
C LYS A 500 14.08 -14.53 -36.03
N TYR A 501 12.79 -14.54 -35.66
CA TYR A 501 11.94 -15.72 -35.78
C TYR A 501 11.83 -16.19 -37.24
N ARG A 502 11.82 -17.52 -37.41
CA ARG A 502 11.68 -18.20 -38.70
C ARG A 502 10.64 -19.31 -38.58
N LYS A 503 9.99 -19.66 -39.69
CA LYS A 503 9.13 -20.84 -39.77
C LYS A 503 10.01 -22.09 -39.64
N ILE A 504 9.70 -22.97 -38.69
CA ILE A 504 10.47 -24.20 -38.43
C ILE A 504 9.66 -25.38 -38.98
N GLU A 505 10.21 -26.10 -39.94
CA GLU A 505 9.64 -27.34 -40.47
C GLU A 505 10.16 -28.54 -39.66
N ARG A 506 9.28 -29.21 -38.92
CA ARG A 506 9.65 -30.36 -38.10
C ARG A 506 9.39 -31.66 -38.85
N GLN A 507 10.43 -32.47 -39.03
CA GLN A 507 10.30 -33.81 -39.61
C GLN A 507 9.63 -34.77 -38.62
N THR A 508 8.90 -35.76 -39.14
CA THR A 508 8.29 -36.81 -38.31
C THR A 508 9.38 -37.69 -37.72
N ARG A 509 9.50 -37.68 -36.39
CA ARG A 509 10.54 -38.43 -35.67
C ARG A 509 10.14 -39.90 -35.54
N HIS A 510 10.85 -40.79 -36.23
CA HIS A 510 10.75 -42.24 -36.03
C HIS A 510 11.83 -42.70 -35.05
N PHE A 511 11.43 -43.41 -34.00
CA PHE A 511 12.35 -43.97 -33.02
C PHE A 511 12.83 -45.36 -33.44
N ASN A 512 14.04 -45.72 -33.04
CA ASN A 512 14.56 -47.07 -33.26
C ASN A 512 13.72 -48.12 -32.49
N PRO A 513 13.59 -49.34 -33.03
CA PRO A 513 12.89 -50.42 -32.34
C PRO A 513 13.63 -50.83 -31.06
N LEU A 514 12.89 -51.44 -30.13
CA LEU A 514 13.43 -51.93 -28.86
C LEU A 514 14.50 -53.01 -29.10
N LYS A 515 15.71 -52.79 -28.58
CA LYS A 515 16.81 -53.75 -28.64
C LYS A 515 17.03 -54.39 -27.28
N VAL A 516 16.60 -55.64 -27.13
CA VAL A 516 16.76 -56.40 -25.89
C VAL A 516 18.18 -56.98 -25.79
N PRO A 517 18.88 -56.84 -24.65
CA PRO A 517 20.19 -57.47 -24.45
C PRO A 517 20.13 -58.99 -24.63
N ARG A 518 21.11 -59.57 -25.32
CA ARG A 518 21.14 -61.02 -25.62
C ARG A 518 21.11 -61.89 -24.37
N ALA A 519 21.83 -61.48 -23.33
CA ALA A 519 21.85 -62.19 -22.05
C ALA A 519 20.47 -62.22 -21.37
N LEU A 520 19.69 -61.15 -21.50
CA LEU A 520 18.32 -61.11 -20.97
C LEU A 520 17.39 -61.95 -21.83
N ALA A 521 17.48 -61.82 -23.16
CA ALA A 521 16.65 -62.58 -24.10
C ALA A 521 16.80 -64.10 -23.93
N ALA A 522 17.99 -64.59 -23.57
CA ALA A 522 18.24 -66.00 -23.29
C ALA A 522 17.67 -66.49 -21.94
N LYS A 523 17.53 -65.59 -20.95
CA LYS A 523 17.02 -65.89 -19.60
C LYS A 523 15.50 -65.72 -19.47
N LEU A 524 14.83 -65.21 -20.51
CA LEU A 524 13.38 -65.01 -20.46
C LEU A 524 12.66 -66.36 -20.34
N PRO A 525 11.58 -66.44 -19.54
CA PRO A 525 10.69 -67.60 -19.53
C PRO A 525 10.20 -67.95 -20.93
N TYR A 526 9.99 -69.24 -21.20
CA TYR A 526 9.63 -69.75 -22.54
C TYR A 526 8.44 -68.99 -23.17
N LYS A 527 7.40 -68.70 -22.39
CA LYS A 527 6.19 -67.98 -22.88
C LYS A 527 6.48 -66.54 -23.33
N SER A 528 7.46 -65.86 -22.75
CA SER A 528 7.81 -64.48 -23.08
C SER A 528 9.06 -64.37 -23.97
N GLN A 529 9.58 -65.49 -24.47
CA GLN A 529 10.75 -65.51 -25.32
C GLN A 529 10.45 -64.85 -26.68
N ILE A 530 11.33 -63.94 -27.10
CA ILE A 530 11.15 -63.16 -28.33
C ILE A 530 11.55 -64.04 -29.53
N VAL A 531 10.55 -64.45 -30.31
CA VAL A 531 10.78 -65.24 -31.53
C VAL A 531 11.08 -64.30 -32.70
N THR A 532 12.35 -64.27 -33.13
CA THR A 532 12.78 -63.54 -34.33
C THR A 532 13.49 -64.49 -35.28
N THR A 533 12.99 -64.59 -36.52
CA THR A 533 13.62 -65.39 -37.57
C THR A 533 14.83 -64.65 -38.13
N LYS A 534 15.93 -65.37 -38.37
CA LYS A 534 17.09 -64.79 -39.06
C LYS A 534 16.78 -64.70 -40.56
N PRO A 535 17.16 -63.60 -41.24
CA PRO A 535 17.02 -63.52 -42.69
C PRO A 535 17.83 -64.65 -43.35
N GLN A 536 17.21 -65.34 -44.31
CA GLN A 536 17.86 -66.42 -45.05
C GLN A 536 18.98 -65.85 -45.91
N LYS A 537 20.21 -66.35 -45.72
CA LYS A 537 21.39 -65.92 -46.51
C LYS A 537 21.55 -66.72 -47.81
N LYS A 538 21.09 -67.97 -47.83
CA LYS A 538 21.20 -68.87 -48.98
C LYS A 538 19.89 -68.86 -49.74
N SER A 539 19.95 -68.68 -51.06
CA SER A 539 18.79 -68.83 -51.93
C SER A 539 18.29 -70.27 -51.89
N THR A 540 17.03 -70.47 -51.54
CA THR A 540 16.42 -71.81 -51.55
C THR A 540 16.14 -72.26 -52.98
N TYR A 541 15.99 -73.57 -53.19
CA TYR A 541 15.58 -74.10 -54.50
C TYR A 541 14.24 -73.48 -54.97
N MET A 542 13.30 -73.26 -54.04
CA MET A 542 12.01 -72.62 -54.35
C MET A 542 12.16 -71.17 -54.82
N GLN A 543 13.11 -70.41 -54.28
CA GLN A 543 13.41 -69.05 -54.75
C GLN A 543 14.07 -69.05 -56.13
N LYS A 544 14.95 -70.03 -56.41
CA LYS A 544 15.59 -70.18 -57.73
C LYS A 544 14.60 -70.63 -58.81
N ARG A 545 13.63 -71.47 -58.44
CA ARG A 545 12.57 -71.97 -59.33
C ARG A 545 11.44 -70.96 -59.54
N ALA A 546 11.37 -69.90 -58.73
CA ALA A 546 10.30 -68.92 -58.84
C ALA A 546 10.33 -68.25 -60.23
N VAL A 547 9.19 -68.28 -60.91
CA VAL A 547 9.04 -67.72 -62.26
C VAL A 547 9.14 -66.20 -62.20
N VAL A 548 10.03 -65.63 -63.01
CA VAL A 548 10.16 -64.17 -63.14
C VAL A 548 8.94 -63.64 -63.88
N VAL A 549 8.24 -62.71 -63.25
CA VAL A 549 6.97 -62.26 -63.77
C VAL A 549 7.15 -61.15 -64.82
N GLY A 550 6.46 -61.32 -65.95
CA GLY A 550 6.52 -60.44 -67.12
C GLY A 550 5.77 -59.10 -66.99
N GLY A 551 5.83 -58.31 -68.07
CA GLY A 551 5.54 -56.87 -68.07
C GLY A 551 4.16 -56.47 -67.56
N GLU A 552 3.08 -57.12 -68.00
CA GLU A 552 1.70 -56.74 -67.63
C GLU A 552 1.38 -57.07 -66.17
N GLU A 553 1.69 -58.29 -65.73
CA GLU A 553 1.49 -58.70 -64.34
C GLU A 553 2.34 -57.88 -63.37
N ARG A 554 3.57 -57.50 -63.74
CA ARG A 554 4.41 -56.62 -62.93
C ARG A 554 3.77 -55.24 -62.79
N LYS A 555 3.22 -54.67 -63.87
CA LYS A 555 2.47 -53.40 -63.83
C LYS A 555 1.21 -53.52 -62.96
N ALA A 556 0.48 -54.63 -63.06
CA ALA A 556 -0.70 -54.89 -62.22
C ALA A 556 -0.34 -55.00 -60.73
N ARG A 557 0.76 -55.68 -60.38
CA ARG A 557 1.24 -55.74 -58.98
C ARG A 557 1.67 -54.38 -58.44
N ASP A 558 2.40 -53.59 -59.24
CA ASP A 558 2.79 -52.23 -58.86
C ASP A 558 1.56 -51.32 -58.65
N LEU A 559 0.57 -51.40 -59.53
CA LEU A 559 -0.70 -50.69 -59.38
C LEU A 559 -1.42 -51.11 -58.08
N MET A 560 -1.53 -52.41 -57.82
CA MET A 560 -2.14 -52.92 -56.59
C MET A 560 -1.37 -52.49 -55.33
N GLN A 561 -0.04 -52.43 -55.37
CA GLN A 561 0.77 -51.93 -54.27
C GLN A 561 0.52 -50.43 -54.01
N LYS A 562 0.44 -49.61 -55.06
CA LYS A 562 0.08 -48.19 -54.96
C LYS A 562 -1.33 -47.98 -54.41
N LEU A 563 -2.32 -48.74 -54.89
CA LEU A 563 -3.70 -48.65 -54.40
C LEU A 563 -3.82 -49.06 -52.93
N THR A 564 -3.16 -50.14 -52.53
CA THR A 564 -3.18 -50.62 -51.14
C THR A 564 -2.46 -49.68 -50.18
N THR A 565 -1.33 -49.08 -50.58
CA THR A 565 -0.63 -48.07 -49.76
C THR A 565 -1.48 -46.81 -49.59
N ILE A 566 -2.06 -46.27 -50.67
CA ILE A 566 -2.97 -45.12 -50.60
C ILE A 566 -4.17 -45.45 -49.69
N ARG A 567 -4.78 -46.63 -49.83
CA ARG A 567 -5.91 -47.04 -49.00
C ARG A 567 -5.52 -47.10 -47.51
N LYS A 568 -4.33 -47.61 -47.17
CA LYS A 568 -3.82 -47.65 -45.79
C LYS A 568 -3.60 -46.23 -45.26
N ASP A 569 -2.92 -45.38 -46.00
CA ASP A 569 -2.66 -43.99 -45.59
C ASP A 569 -3.95 -43.19 -45.37
N VAL A 570 -4.93 -43.34 -46.27
CA VAL A 570 -6.25 -42.70 -46.15
C VAL A 570 -7.00 -43.23 -44.92
N ALA A 571 -6.97 -44.54 -44.69
CA ALA A 571 -7.60 -45.15 -43.52
C ALA A 571 -6.94 -44.68 -42.21
N GLU A 572 -5.61 -44.59 -42.17
CA GLU A 572 -4.86 -44.09 -41.01
C GLU A 572 -5.13 -42.61 -40.74
N LYS A 573 -5.10 -41.77 -41.78
CA LYS A 573 -5.47 -40.35 -41.66
C LYS A 573 -6.91 -40.18 -41.17
N ARG A 574 -7.84 -41.00 -41.66
CA ARG A 574 -9.25 -41.00 -41.21
C ARG A 574 -9.37 -41.45 -39.76
N ARG A 575 -8.66 -42.50 -39.36
CA ARG A 575 -8.63 -43.01 -37.98
C ARG A 575 -8.07 -41.96 -37.03
N ALA A 576 -6.94 -41.34 -37.37
CA ALA A 576 -6.32 -40.28 -36.57
C ALA A 576 -7.27 -39.08 -36.38
N LYS A 577 -7.91 -38.59 -37.46
CA LYS A 577 -8.92 -37.52 -37.35
C LYS A 577 -10.13 -37.92 -36.49
N LYS A 578 -10.57 -39.17 -36.57
CA LYS A 578 -11.68 -39.67 -35.74
C LYS A 578 -11.26 -39.77 -34.26
N GLU A 579 -10.03 -40.17 -33.99
CA GLU A 579 -9.47 -40.24 -32.64
C GLU A 579 -9.29 -38.85 -32.02
N GLU A 580 -8.83 -37.87 -32.80
CA GLU A 580 -8.77 -36.46 -32.41
C GLU A 580 -10.15 -35.93 -32.01
N LYS A 581 -11.16 -36.11 -32.88
CA LYS A 581 -12.55 -35.74 -32.57
C LYS A 581 -13.12 -36.48 -31.35
N ARG A 582 -12.79 -37.76 -31.19
CA ARG A 582 -13.16 -38.53 -29.99
C ARG A 582 -12.45 -38.01 -28.74
N GLY A 583 -11.21 -37.53 -28.85
CA GLY A 583 -10.48 -36.87 -27.77
C GLY A 583 -11.16 -35.58 -27.32
N GLU A 584 -11.55 -34.72 -28.26
CA GLU A 584 -12.31 -33.50 -27.97
C GLU A 584 -13.67 -33.82 -27.33
N TYR A 585 -14.39 -34.81 -27.87
CA TYR A 585 -15.65 -35.26 -27.32
C TYR A 585 -15.50 -35.78 -25.88
N ARG A 586 -14.49 -36.62 -25.61
CA ARG A 586 -14.20 -37.10 -24.25
C ARG A 586 -13.92 -35.96 -23.27
N LYS A 587 -13.21 -34.90 -23.70
CA LYS A 587 -13.00 -33.72 -22.86
C LYS A 587 -14.31 -32.99 -22.54
N LYS A 588 -15.17 -32.80 -23.54
CA LYS A 588 -16.50 -32.18 -23.35
C LYS A 588 -17.40 -33.00 -22.43
N VAL A 589 -17.40 -34.32 -22.59
CA VAL A 589 -18.17 -35.22 -21.71
C VAL A 589 -17.65 -35.14 -20.28
N ALA A 590 -16.33 -35.14 -20.08
CA ALA A 590 -15.74 -35.00 -18.74
C ALA A 590 -16.11 -33.66 -18.07
N GLU A 591 -16.11 -32.54 -18.81
CA GLU A 591 -16.55 -31.23 -18.31
C GLU A 591 -18.04 -31.22 -17.95
N LEU A 592 -18.88 -31.87 -18.76
CA LEU A 592 -20.31 -32.00 -18.48
C LEU A 592 -20.58 -32.89 -17.27
N GLU A 593 -19.82 -33.99 -17.10
CA GLU A 593 -19.89 -34.85 -15.92
C GLU A 593 -19.44 -34.12 -14.67
N GLU A 594 -18.36 -33.31 -14.72
CA GLU A 594 -17.94 -32.46 -13.61
C GLU A 594 -19.03 -31.46 -13.22
N ARG A 595 -19.64 -30.80 -14.21
CA ARG A 595 -20.76 -29.87 -13.99
C ARG A 595 -21.99 -30.57 -13.42
N LYS A 596 -22.26 -31.82 -13.83
CA LYS A 596 -23.34 -32.63 -13.28
C LYS A 596 -23.07 -33.01 -11.83
N GLN A 597 -21.85 -33.47 -11.51
CA GLN A 597 -21.43 -33.80 -10.16
C GLN A 597 -21.46 -32.58 -9.23
N SER A 598 -21.07 -31.38 -9.69
CA SER A 598 -21.16 -30.16 -8.88
C SER A 598 -22.61 -29.76 -8.60
N ARG A 599 -23.51 -29.95 -9.58
CA ARG A 599 -24.95 -29.76 -9.39
C ARG A 599 -25.53 -30.76 -8.39
N GLU A 600 -25.23 -32.05 -8.54
CA GLU A 600 -25.69 -33.10 -7.62
C GLU A 600 -25.17 -32.87 -6.19
N LYS A 601 -23.91 -32.43 -6.02
CA LYS A 601 -23.37 -32.03 -4.70
C LYS A 601 -24.13 -30.84 -4.10
N ARG A 602 -24.49 -29.83 -4.91
CA ARG A 602 -25.28 -28.68 -4.46
C ARG A 602 -26.70 -29.08 -4.07
N GLU A 603 -27.35 -29.90 -4.88
CA GLU A 603 -28.70 -30.42 -4.63
C GLU A 603 -28.73 -31.29 -3.38
N SER A 604 -27.76 -32.20 -3.23
CA SER A 604 -27.60 -33.01 -2.03
C SER A 604 -27.35 -32.15 -0.79
N LYS A 605 -26.46 -31.15 -0.86
CA LYS A 605 -26.21 -30.23 0.26
C LYS A 605 -27.46 -29.41 0.61
N ALA A 606 -28.21 -28.92 -0.39
CA ALA A 606 -29.45 -28.18 -0.18
C ALA A 606 -30.54 -29.06 0.44
N TYR A 607 -30.64 -30.31 -0.01
CA TYR A 607 -31.52 -31.32 0.58
C TYR A 607 -31.17 -31.56 2.05
N TRP A 608 -29.90 -31.84 2.37
CA TRP A 608 -29.45 -32.03 3.74
C TRP A 608 -29.52 -30.77 4.62
N GLN A 609 -29.42 -29.56 4.04
CA GLN A 609 -29.67 -28.31 4.78
C GLN A 609 -31.15 -28.14 5.14
N LYS A 610 -32.06 -28.41 4.20
CA LYS A 610 -33.51 -28.38 4.48
C LYS A 610 -33.89 -29.46 5.49
N GLU A 611 -33.40 -30.68 5.29
CA GLU A 611 -33.64 -31.79 6.19
C GLU A 611 -32.99 -31.54 7.56
N GLY A 612 -31.81 -30.92 7.62
CA GLY A 612 -31.17 -30.50 8.86
C GLY A 612 -31.92 -29.39 9.60
N LYS A 613 -32.54 -28.44 8.89
CA LYS A 613 -33.46 -27.45 9.48
C LYS A 613 -34.75 -28.11 9.97
N LYS A 614 -35.25 -29.12 9.24
CA LYS A 614 -36.45 -29.88 9.62
C LYS A 614 -36.20 -30.83 10.81
N ARG A 615 -34.96 -31.30 10.95
CA ARG A 615 -34.49 -32.16 12.06
C ARG A 615 -33.88 -31.39 13.22
N ARG A 616 -33.64 -30.08 13.07
CA ARG A 616 -33.40 -29.20 14.22
C ARG A 616 -34.72 -29.19 14.99
N PRO A 617 -34.78 -29.78 16.18
CA PRO A 617 -35.98 -29.69 17.00
C PRO A 617 -36.24 -28.22 17.31
N GLU A 618 -37.51 -27.86 17.42
CA GLU A 618 -37.99 -26.60 18.00
C GLU A 618 -37.73 -26.53 19.53
N ASP A 619 -36.68 -27.20 20.03
CA ASP A 619 -36.38 -27.36 21.46
C ASP A 619 -35.30 -26.37 21.95
N GLU A 620 -35.34 -25.13 21.46
CA GLU A 620 -34.73 -23.97 22.13
C GLU A 620 -35.74 -22.83 22.34
N ALA A 621 -37.03 -23.16 22.29
CA ALA A 621 -38.11 -22.31 22.77
C ALA A 621 -39.04 -23.14 23.67
N GLY A 622 -38.58 -23.44 24.89
CA GLY A 622 -39.44 -23.89 25.99
C GLY A 622 -39.13 -25.26 26.59
N GLY A 623 -38.50 -25.23 27.78
CA GLY A 623 -38.91 -26.07 28.90
C GLY A 623 -38.39 -27.51 28.98
N GLY A 624 -37.34 -27.69 29.78
CA GLY A 624 -37.38 -28.61 30.93
C GLY A 624 -37.14 -30.12 30.73
N ARG A 625 -36.38 -30.65 31.71
CA ARG A 625 -36.24 -32.07 32.14
C ARG A 625 -35.28 -33.00 31.37
N GLY A 626 -34.05 -32.98 31.88
CA GLY A 626 -33.27 -34.12 32.37
C GLY A 626 -33.67 -35.54 31.98
N GLY A 627 -32.70 -36.30 31.44
CA GLY A 627 -32.87 -37.72 31.17
C GLY A 627 -31.60 -38.46 30.70
N LYS A 628 -30.71 -38.74 31.66
CA LYS A 628 -29.84 -39.94 31.79
C LYS A 628 -29.38 -40.74 30.54
N ARG A 629 -28.05 -40.88 30.47
CA ARG A 629 -27.24 -42.12 30.27
C ARG A 629 -27.49 -42.98 29.01
N ARG A 630 -26.41 -43.23 28.26
CA ARG A 630 -25.64 -44.49 28.36
C ARG A 630 -24.32 -44.44 27.55
N LYS A 631 -23.28 -44.98 28.22
CA LYS A 631 -21.97 -45.51 27.78
C LYS A 631 -21.36 -45.06 26.47
#